data_AF-A0A1A8DAN9-F1
#
_entry.id   AF-A0A1A8DAN9-F1
#
_cell.length_a   1.000
_cell.length_b   1.000
_cell.length_c   1.000
_cell.angle_alpha   90.00
_cell.angle_beta   90.00
_cell.angle_gamma   90.00
#
_symmetry.space_group_name_H-M   'P 1'
#
loop_
_entity.id
_entity.type
_entity.pdbx_description
1 polymer ?
#
loop_
_entity_poly.entity_id
_entity_poly.type
_entity_poly.pdbx_seq_one_letter_code
_entity_poly.pdbx_strand_id
1 'polypeptide(L)'
;EAYCNALCQLRALLYLAQRLLHDNRHGNLFFQDESGLSESFVREYASMHKGCFYGRCLGFQFTPAIRPCLQTLATGLVAFGENYKRHHSGIGVAASSLFTSGKYAIDPELRGTEFERITQNLDVHFWKAFWNITETEILSSLASMTSTQVKVNRALSVPPVPFDLPLAANHRASVTIAPPSAHIGSAPVQMRLISYDLREGQDSETLLSLCRSEGGAISLSL
;
A
#
# COMPACT_ATOMS: atom_id res chain seq x y z
N GLU A 1 9.36 -3.03 26.43
CA GLU A 1 8.30 -4.07 26.41
C GLU A 1 7.85 -4.43 24.99
N ALA A 2 7.22 -3.52 24.24
CA ALA A 2 6.69 -3.81 22.88
C ALA A 2 7.70 -4.46 21.91
N TYR A 3 8.94 -3.97 21.85
CA TYR A 3 10.00 -4.58 21.02
C TYR A 3 10.37 -5.99 21.47
N CYS A 4 10.38 -6.26 22.77
CA CYS A 4 10.61 -7.61 23.30
C CYS A 4 9.49 -8.55 22.88
N ASN A 5 8.23 -8.09 22.95
CA ASN A 5 7.07 -8.87 22.50
C ASN A 5 7.17 -9.20 21.01
N ALA A 6 7.55 -8.21 20.18
CA ALA A 6 7.76 -8.42 18.75
C ALA A 6 8.89 -9.43 18.48
N LEU A 7 10.02 -9.36 19.18
CA LEU A 7 11.12 -10.33 19.04
C LEU A 7 10.72 -11.74 19.50
N CYS A 8 9.95 -11.85 20.60
CA CYS A 8 9.43 -13.13 21.08
C CYS A 8 8.50 -13.77 20.05
N GLN A 9 7.58 -13.00 19.47
CA GLN A 9 6.68 -13.49 18.41
C GLN A 9 7.44 -13.80 17.12
N LEU A 10 8.47 -13.01 16.77
CA LEU A 10 9.30 -13.29 15.61
C LEU A 10 10.06 -14.61 15.78
N ARG A 11 10.55 -14.90 16.99
CA ARG A 11 11.16 -16.20 17.32
C ARG A 11 10.16 -17.35 17.19
N ALA A 12 8.93 -17.16 17.66
CA ALA A 12 7.87 -18.18 17.51
C ALA A 12 7.54 -18.45 16.04
N LEU A 13 7.41 -17.39 15.23
CA LEU A 13 7.21 -17.49 13.78
C LEU A 13 8.39 -18.18 13.08
N LEU A 14 9.62 -17.88 13.48
CA LEU A 14 10.81 -18.53 12.94
C LEU A 14 10.83 -20.03 13.26
N TYR A 15 10.49 -20.41 14.49
CA TYR A 15 10.40 -21.82 14.87
C TYR A 15 9.32 -22.56 14.06
N LEU A 16 8.17 -21.92 13.86
CA LEU A 16 7.09 -22.46 13.03
C LEU A 16 7.53 -22.61 11.56
N ALA A 17 8.24 -21.62 11.00
CA ALA A 17 8.80 -21.70 9.65
C ALA A 17 9.88 -22.77 9.51
N GLN A 18 10.73 -22.96 10.52
CA GLN A 18 11.73 -24.04 10.53
C GLN A 18 11.08 -25.42 10.56
N ARG A 19 10.01 -25.60 11.34
CA ARG A 19 9.22 -26.84 11.34
C ARG A 19 8.59 -27.09 9.97
N LEU A 20 7.98 -26.07 9.36
CA LEU A 20 7.45 -26.17 7.99
C LEU A 20 8.53 -26.66 7.02
N LEU A 21 9.73 -26.10 7.06
CA LEU A 21 10.83 -26.51 6.18
C LEU A 21 11.35 -27.92 6.48
N HIS A 22 11.37 -28.33 7.75
CA HIS A 22 11.81 -29.67 8.17
C HIS A 22 10.81 -30.76 7.77
N ASP A 23 9.52 -30.48 7.94
CA ASP A 23 8.43 -31.41 7.67
C ASP A 23 8.11 -31.54 6.16
N ASN A 24 8.76 -30.72 5.32
CA ASN A 24 8.60 -30.73 3.87
C ASN A 24 9.86 -31.19 3.14
N ARG A 25 9.68 -31.75 1.94
CA ARG A 25 10.81 -32.05 1.05
C ARG A 25 11.51 -30.76 0.63
N HIS A 26 12.82 -30.82 0.46
CA HIS A 26 13.61 -29.68 -0.01
C HIS A 26 13.02 -29.07 -1.29
N GLY A 27 12.81 -27.74 -1.28
CA GLY A 27 12.20 -27.01 -2.40
C GLY A 27 10.68 -26.93 -2.37
N ASN A 28 10.01 -27.60 -1.42
CA ASN A 28 8.56 -27.55 -1.25
C ASN A 28 8.18 -26.77 0.01
N LEU A 29 7.27 -25.81 -0.15
CA LEU A 29 6.66 -25.06 0.96
C LEU A 29 5.26 -25.59 1.34
N PHE A 30 4.70 -26.50 0.54
CA PHE A 30 3.38 -27.06 0.72
C PHE A 30 3.51 -28.54 1.09
N PHE A 31 2.80 -28.93 2.15
CA PHE A 31 2.67 -30.32 2.56
C PHE A 31 2.08 -31.14 1.40
N GLN A 32 2.76 -32.20 1.00
CA GLN A 32 2.29 -33.09 -0.07
C GLN A 32 1.21 -34.05 0.41
N ASP A 33 1.19 -34.36 1.71
CA ASP A 33 0.18 -35.21 2.33
C ASP A 33 -0.90 -34.37 3.03
N GLU A 34 -2.16 -34.70 2.74
CA GLU A 34 -3.39 -34.18 3.37
C GLU A 34 -3.57 -34.68 4.82
N SER A 35 -2.49 -35.08 5.51
CA SER A 35 -2.53 -35.72 6.82
C SER A 35 -2.83 -34.75 7.98
N GLY A 36 -3.55 -33.64 7.71
CA GLY A 36 -3.88 -32.60 8.69
C GLY A 36 -2.69 -31.74 9.13
N LEU A 37 -1.48 -31.98 8.61
CA LEU A 37 -0.30 -31.16 8.90
C LEU A 37 -0.53 -29.70 8.46
N SER A 38 -1.12 -29.51 7.28
CA SER A 38 -1.54 -28.20 6.77
C SER A 38 -2.54 -27.51 7.71
N GLU A 39 -3.56 -28.22 8.18
CA GLU A 39 -4.58 -27.67 9.08
C GLU A 39 -3.99 -27.31 10.45
N SER A 40 -3.17 -28.19 11.03
CA SER A 40 -2.51 -27.95 12.31
C SER A 40 -1.56 -26.73 12.24
N PHE A 41 -0.82 -26.59 11.14
CA PHE A 41 0.05 -25.46 10.89
C PHE A 41 -0.74 -24.15 10.77
N VAL A 42 -1.81 -24.16 9.96
CA VAL A 42 -2.68 -22.98 9.79
C VAL A 42 -3.33 -22.60 11.12
N ARG A 43 -3.78 -23.58 11.91
CA ARG A 43 -4.37 -23.36 13.23
C ARG A 43 -3.35 -22.76 14.21
N GLU A 44 -2.14 -23.31 14.26
CA GLU A 44 -1.04 -22.77 15.09
C GLU A 44 -0.72 -21.34 14.67
N TYR A 45 -0.49 -21.09 13.38
CA TYR A 45 -0.25 -19.74 12.84
C TYR A 45 -1.40 -18.77 13.13
N ALA A 46 -2.65 -19.21 12.99
CA ALA A 46 -3.83 -18.37 13.26
C ALA A 46 -3.92 -17.97 14.73
N SER A 47 -3.49 -18.83 15.65
CA SER A 47 -3.50 -18.58 17.10
C SER A 47 -2.37 -17.68 17.60
N MET A 48 -1.34 -17.43 16.79
CA MET A 48 -0.22 -16.57 17.18
C MET A 48 -0.62 -15.11 17.30
N HIS A 49 -0.13 -14.44 18.34
CA HIS A 49 -0.39 -13.03 18.59
C HIS A 49 0.45 -12.14 17.66
N LYS A 50 -0.21 -11.47 16.72
CA LYS A 50 0.41 -10.65 15.67
C LYS A 50 0.26 -9.15 15.91
N GLY A 51 -0.59 -8.72 16.86
CA GLY A 51 -0.83 -7.31 17.15
C GLY A 51 0.43 -6.51 17.51
N CYS A 52 1.42 -7.18 18.12
CA CYS A 52 2.72 -6.57 18.43
C CYS A 52 3.49 -6.06 17.19
N PHE A 53 3.22 -6.60 15.99
CA PHE A 53 3.80 -6.14 14.73
C PHE A 53 3.04 -4.98 14.11
N TYR A 54 1.77 -4.76 14.46
CA TYR A 54 0.93 -3.71 13.88
C TYR A 54 0.84 -2.45 14.74
N GLY A 55 1.49 -2.46 15.90
CA GLY A 55 1.65 -1.30 16.78
C GLY A 55 2.90 -0.47 16.45
N ARG A 56 3.82 -0.30 17.43
CA ARG A 56 5.07 0.46 17.22
C ARG A 56 6.00 -0.18 16.20
N CYS A 57 5.99 -1.51 16.11
CA CYS A 57 6.85 -2.28 15.22
C CYS A 57 6.35 -2.34 13.77
N LEU A 58 5.29 -1.59 13.41
CA LEU A 58 4.71 -1.64 12.07
C LEU A 58 5.72 -1.30 10.99
N GLY A 59 5.89 -2.24 10.05
CA GLY A 59 6.81 -2.11 8.92
C GLY A 59 8.28 -2.19 9.33
N PHE A 60 8.62 -2.90 10.40
CA PHE A 60 10.01 -3.10 10.83
C PHE A 60 10.88 -3.74 9.72
N GLN A 61 10.27 -4.57 8.87
CA GLN A 61 10.92 -5.25 7.74
C GLN A 61 11.18 -4.36 6.53
N PHE A 62 10.61 -3.14 6.51
CA PHE A 62 10.74 -2.21 5.39
C PHE A 62 11.59 -0.99 5.74
N THR A 63 12.04 -0.29 4.69
CA THR A 63 12.71 1.00 4.80
C THR A 63 11.86 1.98 5.61
N PRO A 64 12.44 2.78 6.54
CA PRO A 64 11.68 3.71 7.38
C PRO A 64 10.74 4.66 6.62
N ALA A 65 11.08 5.02 5.38
CA ALA A 65 10.29 5.90 4.53
C ALA A 65 8.84 5.42 4.26
N ILE A 66 8.57 4.11 4.28
CA ILE A 66 7.21 3.58 4.04
C ILE A 66 6.36 3.55 5.32
N ARG A 67 6.98 3.61 6.50
CA ARG A 67 6.29 3.42 7.79
C ARG A 67 5.16 4.43 8.01
N PRO A 68 5.31 5.73 7.70
CA PRO A 68 4.21 6.69 7.84
C PRO A 68 2.97 6.32 7.02
N CYS A 69 3.16 5.85 5.79
CA CYS A 69 2.08 5.38 4.92
C CYS A 69 1.40 4.14 5.53
N LEU A 70 2.19 3.15 5.97
CA LEU A 70 1.65 1.95 6.62
C LEU A 70 0.89 2.26 7.91
N GLN A 71 1.41 3.16 8.74
CA GLN A 71 0.74 3.63 9.96
C GLN A 71 -0.58 4.29 9.65
N THR A 72 -0.63 5.09 8.59
CA THR A 72 -1.85 5.74 8.12
C THR A 72 -2.90 4.73 7.69
N LEU A 73 -2.50 3.74 6.88
CA LEU A 73 -3.39 2.67 6.44
C LEU A 73 -3.88 1.84 7.63
N ALA A 74 -3.00 1.48 8.56
CA ALA A 74 -3.37 0.72 9.76
C ALA A 74 -4.34 1.50 10.66
N THR A 75 -4.10 2.78 10.88
CA THR A 75 -4.99 3.65 11.66
C THR A 75 -6.34 3.80 10.97
N GLY A 76 -6.37 4.06 9.66
CA GLY A 76 -7.60 4.16 8.87
C GLY A 76 -8.40 2.87 8.88
N LEU A 77 -7.72 1.73 8.75
CA LEU A 77 -8.34 0.40 8.80
C LEU A 77 -9.02 0.15 10.15
N VAL A 78 -8.32 0.41 11.25
CA VAL A 78 -8.84 0.20 12.60
C VAL A 78 -10.03 1.13 12.87
N ALA A 79 -9.91 2.41 12.52
CA ALA A 79 -10.98 3.39 12.69
C ALA A 79 -12.23 3.02 11.86
N PHE A 80 -12.05 2.55 10.63
CA PHE A 80 -13.15 2.07 9.81
C PHE A 80 -13.78 0.77 10.37
N GLY A 81 -12.95 -0.18 10.82
CA GLY A 81 -13.39 -1.46 11.37
C GLY A 81 -14.19 -1.36 12.67
N GLU A 82 -13.90 -0.40 13.54
CA GLU A 82 -14.73 -0.14 14.73
C GLU A 82 -16.18 0.22 14.37
N ASN A 83 -16.36 0.99 13.29
CA ASN A 83 -17.66 1.51 12.89
C ASN A 83 -18.42 0.54 11.97
N TYR A 84 -17.70 -0.33 11.24
CA TYR A 84 -18.28 -1.28 10.29
C TYR A 84 -19.28 -2.25 10.94
N LYS A 85 -18.96 -2.85 12.09
CA LYS A 85 -19.86 -3.82 12.75
C LYS A 85 -21.02 -3.18 13.51
N ARG A 86 -20.95 -1.87 13.80
CA ARG A 86 -21.99 -1.15 14.57
C ARG A 86 -23.17 -0.70 13.71
N HIS A 87 -23.01 -0.63 12.39
CA HIS A 87 -24.05 -0.15 11.48
C HIS A 87 -24.22 -1.10 10.28
N HIS A 88 -25.21 -2.01 10.38
CA HIS A 88 -25.76 -2.74 9.22
C HIS A 88 -26.65 -1.86 8.33
N SER A 89 -26.82 -0.58 8.67
CA SER A 89 -27.77 0.34 8.02
C SER A 89 -27.09 1.65 7.65
N GLY A 90 -26.98 1.87 6.34
CA GLY A 90 -27.00 3.20 5.75
C GLY A 90 -25.66 3.90 5.56
N ILE A 91 -25.66 4.70 4.51
CA ILE A 91 -24.63 5.56 3.91
C ILE A 91 -24.12 6.68 4.86
N GLY A 92 -24.12 6.45 6.18
CA GLY A 92 -23.62 7.38 7.21
C GLY A 92 -22.16 7.13 7.64
N VAL A 93 -21.52 6.10 7.10
CA VAL A 93 -20.25 5.52 7.60
C VAL A 93 -19.00 6.38 7.33
N ALA A 94 -19.03 7.27 6.33
CA ALA A 94 -17.80 7.87 5.79
C ALA A 94 -17.25 9.06 6.59
N ALA A 95 -18.08 9.86 7.26
CA ALA A 95 -17.63 11.13 7.84
C ALA A 95 -17.28 11.06 9.34
N SER A 96 -17.97 10.24 10.13
CA SER A 96 -17.78 10.17 11.60
C SER A 96 -16.63 9.27 12.05
N SER A 97 -16.24 8.29 11.23
CA SER A 97 -15.15 7.33 11.53
C SER A 97 -13.77 8.00 11.60
N LEU A 98 -13.60 9.15 10.95
CA LEU A 98 -12.34 9.91 10.99
C LEU A 98 -12.11 10.59 12.34
N PHE A 99 -13.17 10.93 13.08
CA PHE A 99 -13.09 11.61 14.37
C PHE A 99 -12.62 10.68 15.51
N THR A 100 -12.72 9.35 15.35
CA THR A 100 -12.24 8.34 16.31
C THR A 100 -10.81 7.86 16.05
N SER A 101 -10.17 8.33 14.97
CA SER A 101 -8.79 7.99 14.58
C SER A 101 -7.74 8.45 15.61
N GLY A 102 -8.03 9.49 16.39
CA GLY A 102 -7.08 10.11 17.33
C GLY A 102 -6.48 9.13 18.33
N LYS A 103 -7.30 8.27 18.96
CA LYS A 103 -6.80 7.30 19.95
C LYS A 103 -5.82 6.28 19.36
N TYR A 104 -6.00 5.89 18.10
CA TYR A 104 -5.14 4.93 17.40
C TYR A 104 -3.87 5.54 16.82
N ALA A 105 -3.90 6.83 16.54
CA ALA A 105 -2.71 7.60 16.21
C ALA A 105 -1.83 7.83 17.45
N ILE A 106 -2.45 8.04 18.61
CA ILE A 106 -1.77 8.36 19.88
C ILE A 106 -1.24 7.11 20.60
N ASP A 107 -2.00 6.01 20.60
CA ASP A 107 -1.59 4.75 21.22
C ASP A 107 -1.33 3.65 20.17
N PRO A 108 -0.04 3.41 19.82
CA PRO A 108 0.32 2.38 18.87
C PRO A 108 -0.01 0.96 19.36
N GLU A 109 0.01 0.68 20.66
CA GLU A 109 -0.24 -0.69 21.17
C GLU A 109 -1.74 -1.01 21.10
N LEU A 110 -2.58 -0.02 21.41
CA LEU A 110 -4.02 -0.11 21.19
C LEU A 110 -4.34 -0.33 19.70
N ARG A 111 -3.68 0.42 18.80
CA ARG A 111 -3.81 0.21 17.35
C ARG A 111 -3.42 -1.21 16.94
N GLY A 112 -2.31 -1.73 17.45
CA GLY A 112 -1.84 -3.08 17.13
C GLY A 112 -2.82 -4.17 17.56
N THR A 113 -3.34 -4.06 18.78
CA THR A 113 -4.34 -4.99 19.33
C THR A 113 -5.65 -4.95 18.54
N GLU A 114 -6.15 -3.76 18.23
CA GLU A 114 -7.38 -3.62 17.45
C GLU A 114 -7.19 -4.06 15.99
N PHE A 115 -6.02 -3.81 15.39
CA PHE A 115 -5.70 -4.28 14.06
C PHE A 115 -5.78 -5.81 13.97
N GLU A 116 -5.18 -6.51 14.93
CA GLU A 116 -5.26 -7.97 15.01
C GLU A 116 -6.71 -8.45 15.19
N ARG A 117 -7.43 -7.87 16.16
CA ARG A 117 -8.84 -8.22 16.42
C ARG A 117 -9.71 -8.03 15.18
N ILE A 118 -9.53 -6.92 14.46
CA ILE A 118 -10.30 -6.60 13.26
C ILE A 118 -9.92 -7.59 12.16
N THR A 119 -8.64 -7.71 11.78
CA THR A 119 -8.21 -8.57 10.67
C THR A 119 -8.57 -10.04 10.81
N GLN A 120 -8.69 -10.58 12.03
CA GLN A 120 -9.12 -11.96 12.26
C GLN A 120 -10.63 -12.20 12.06
N ASN A 121 -11.46 -11.14 12.08
CA ASN A 121 -12.92 -11.26 12.18
C ASN A 121 -13.69 -10.53 11.06
N LEU A 122 -13.02 -10.20 9.95
CA LEU A 122 -13.60 -9.45 8.84
C LEU A 122 -13.90 -10.34 7.64
N ASP A 123 -14.95 -9.98 6.90
CA ASP A 123 -15.33 -10.63 5.66
C ASP A 123 -14.79 -9.89 4.43
N VAL A 124 -15.03 -10.47 3.24
CA VAL A 124 -14.62 -9.87 1.97
C VAL A 124 -15.37 -8.54 1.69
N HIS A 125 -16.59 -8.38 2.20
CA HIS A 125 -17.39 -7.17 1.99
C HIS A 125 -16.80 -5.97 2.71
N PHE A 126 -16.23 -6.16 3.90
CA PHE A 126 -15.48 -5.16 4.60
C PHE A 126 -14.32 -4.64 3.76
N TRP A 127 -13.49 -5.54 3.24
CA TRP A 127 -12.31 -5.15 2.47
C TRP A 127 -12.69 -4.39 1.21
N LYS A 128 -13.75 -4.83 0.53
CA LYS A 128 -14.31 -4.11 -0.61
C LYS A 128 -14.78 -2.71 -0.20
N ALA A 129 -15.53 -2.58 0.89
CA ALA A 129 -16.01 -1.30 1.38
C ALA A 129 -14.85 -0.36 1.78
N PHE A 130 -13.86 -0.86 2.52
CA PHE A 130 -12.69 -0.09 2.96
C PHE A 130 -11.88 0.41 1.76
N TRP A 131 -11.57 -0.45 0.80
CA TRP A 131 -10.78 -0.05 -0.37
C TRP A 131 -11.57 0.87 -1.31
N ASN A 132 -12.89 0.74 -1.40
CA ASN A 132 -13.72 1.70 -2.13
C ASN A 132 -13.68 3.12 -1.51
N ILE A 133 -13.35 3.30 -0.23
CA ILE A 133 -13.15 4.64 0.37
C ILE A 133 -11.97 5.37 -0.28
N THR A 134 -10.99 4.64 -0.81
CA THR A 134 -9.88 5.26 -1.55
C THR A 134 -10.34 5.94 -2.84
N GLU A 135 -11.49 5.54 -3.38
CA GLU A 135 -12.12 6.18 -4.53
C GLU A 135 -12.89 7.46 -4.14
N THR A 136 -13.15 7.67 -2.84
CA THR A 136 -13.95 8.79 -2.31
C THR A 136 -13.11 9.99 -1.84
N GLU A 137 -11.87 10.14 -2.34
CA GLU A 137 -10.90 11.23 -2.07
C GLU A 137 -10.37 11.33 -0.62
N ILE A 138 -11.09 10.85 0.40
CA ILE A 138 -10.74 10.99 1.82
C ILE A 138 -9.40 10.30 2.17
N LEU A 139 -9.20 9.05 1.72
CA LEU A 139 -7.92 8.35 1.97
C LEU A 139 -6.79 8.92 1.10
N SER A 140 -7.10 9.53 -0.05
CA SER A 140 -6.08 10.18 -0.89
C SER A 140 -5.50 11.41 -0.18
N SER A 141 -6.33 12.17 0.55
CA SER A 141 -5.90 13.28 1.40
C SER A 141 -5.01 12.81 2.55
N LEU A 142 -5.44 11.78 3.29
CA LEU A 142 -4.67 11.26 4.41
C LEU A 142 -3.34 10.61 3.97
N ALA A 143 -3.35 9.87 2.85
CA ALA A 143 -2.13 9.32 2.26
C ALA A 143 -1.19 10.43 1.77
N SER A 144 -1.71 11.55 1.26
CA SER A 144 -0.90 12.69 0.81
C SER A 144 -0.25 13.47 1.96
N MET A 145 -0.81 13.41 3.17
CA MET A 145 -0.25 14.05 4.37
C MET A 145 0.92 13.27 4.97
N THR A 146 0.90 11.94 4.85
CA THR A 146 1.89 11.06 5.50
C THR A 146 2.89 10.43 4.54
N SER A 147 2.61 10.47 3.24
CA SER A 147 3.52 9.97 2.22
C SER A 147 4.37 11.07 1.63
N THR A 148 5.56 10.70 1.18
CA THR A 148 6.42 11.56 0.38
C THR A 148 5.67 12.00 -0.89
N GLN A 149 5.36 13.29 -0.98
CA GLN A 149 4.75 13.84 -2.18
C GLN A 149 5.77 13.89 -3.32
N VAL A 150 5.30 13.57 -4.51
CA VAL A 150 6.08 13.67 -5.76
C VAL A 150 5.81 15.02 -6.41
N LYS A 151 6.86 15.69 -6.91
CA LYS A 151 6.71 16.97 -7.63
C LYS A 151 5.90 16.83 -8.91
N VAL A 152 5.97 15.67 -9.56
CA VAL A 152 5.24 15.36 -10.79
C VAL A 152 4.39 14.11 -10.59
N ASN A 153 3.09 14.23 -10.85
CA ASN A 153 2.13 13.13 -10.92
C ASN A 153 1.03 13.49 -11.93
N ARG A 154 1.22 13.12 -13.20
CA ARG A 154 0.32 13.52 -14.30
C ARG A 154 -0.06 12.34 -15.16
N ALA A 155 -1.35 12.21 -15.43
CA ALA A 155 -1.85 11.34 -16.49
C ALA A 155 -1.54 12.00 -17.84
N LEU A 156 -1.00 11.23 -18.78
CA LEU A 156 -0.71 11.65 -20.14
C LEU A 156 -1.32 10.63 -21.10
N SER A 157 -1.64 11.07 -22.30
CA SER A 157 -2.09 10.20 -23.38
C SER A 157 -1.13 10.35 -24.54
N VAL A 158 -0.38 9.30 -24.86
CA VAL A 158 0.45 9.30 -26.07
C VAL A 158 -0.40 8.89 -27.26
N PRO A 159 -0.48 9.73 -28.30
CA PRO A 159 -1.23 9.41 -29.50
C PRO A 159 -0.55 8.25 -30.26
N PRO A 160 -1.32 7.44 -31.01
CA PRO A 160 -0.79 6.32 -31.79
C PRO A 160 -0.14 6.81 -33.10
N VAL A 161 0.84 7.71 -32.99
CA VAL A 161 1.53 8.32 -34.13
C VAL A 161 2.99 7.84 -34.11
N PRO A 162 3.53 7.34 -35.24
CA PRO A 162 4.93 6.96 -35.32
C PRO A 162 5.84 8.18 -35.15
N PHE A 163 7.01 7.97 -34.57
CA PHE A 163 8.01 9.03 -34.39
C PHE A 163 9.43 8.49 -34.59
N ASP A 164 10.34 9.36 -35.02
CA ASP A 164 11.72 8.98 -35.27
C ASP A 164 12.59 9.27 -34.04
N LEU A 165 13.40 8.29 -33.65
CA LEU A 165 14.41 8.43 -32.59
C LEU A 165 15.83 8.34 -33.17
N PRO A 166 16.75 9.22 -32.77
CA PRO A 166 18.15 9.10 -33.16
C PRO A 166 18.81 7.88 -32.51
N LEU A 167 19.71 7.20 -33.23
CA LEU A 167 20.46 6.09 -32.69
C LEU A 167 21.49 6.57 -31.65
N ALA A 168 21.59 5.89 -30.52
CA ALA A 168 22.54 6.23 -29.45
C ALA A 168 24.01 6.22 -29.92
N ALA A 169 24.36 5.33 -30.85
CA ALA A 169 25.71 5.23 -31.41
C ALA A 169 25.98 6.22 -32.56
N ASN A 170 24.93 6.75 -33.20
CA ASN A 170 25.08 7.68 -34.33
C ASN A 170 23.86 8.62 -34.43
N HIS A 171 24.01 9.83 -33.91
CA HIS A 171 22.95 10.85 -33.91
C HIS A 171 22.54 11.35 -35.30
N ARG A 172 23.24 10.97 -36.38
CA ARG A 172 22.84 11.29 -37.77
C ARG A 172 21.92 10.26 -38.40
N ALA A 173 21.74 9.11 -37.76
CA ALA A 173 20.84 8.06 -38.19
C ALA A 173 19.67 7.94 -37.21
N SER A 174 18.46 7.73 -37.74
CA SER A 174 17.24 7.58 -36.96
C SER A 174 16.58 6.22 -37.19
N VAL A 175 15.78 5.80 -36.23
CA VAL A 175 14.88 4.65 -36.31
C VAL A 175 13.44 5.11 -36.06
N THR A 176 12.52 4.70 -36.92
CA THR A 176 11.09 4.99 -36.74
C THR A 176 10.49 4.01 -35.73
N ILE A 177 9.95 4.55 -34.63
CA ILE A 177 9.19 3.80 -33.64
C ILE A 177 7.73 3.80 -34.05
N ALA A 178 7.21 2.64 -34.46
CA ALA A 178 5.81 2.46 -34.77
C ALA A 178 4.95 2.52 -33.48
N PRO A 179 3.71 3.03 -33.56
CA PRO A 179 2.80 3.00 -32.42
C PRO A 179 2.47 1.56 -32.03
N PRO A 180 2.30 1.25 -30.73
CA PRO A 180 1.86 -0.07 -30.30
C PRO A 180 0.47 -0.37 -30.88
N SER A 181 0.31 -1.56 -31.44
CA SER A 181 -0.95 -2.04 -32.01
C SER A 181 -1.31 -3.42 -31.46
N ALA A 182 -2.60 -3.66 -31.31
CA ALA A 182 -3.16 -4.95 -30.95
C ALA A 182 -4.21 -5.38 -32.00
N HIS A 183 -4.92 -6.49 -31.75
CA HIS A 183 -5.97 -7.01 -32.63
C HIS A 183 -7.15 -6.04 -32.89
N ILE A 184 -7.25 -4.94 -32.13
CA ILE A 184 -8.29 -3.90 -32.25
C ILE A 184 -7.76 -2.65 -33.00
N GLY A 185 -6.51 -2.71 -33.49
CA GLY A 185 -5.83 -1.59 -34.15
C GLY A 185 -4.98 -0.75 -33.20
N SER A 186 -4.56 0.42 -33.66
CA SER A 186 -3.73 1.36 -32.90
C SER A 186 -4.59 2.33 -32.10
N ALA A 187 -4.31 2.50 -30.82
CA ALA A 187 -5.05 3.39 -29.93
C ALA A 187 -4.09 4.20 -29.05
N PRO A 188 -4.53 5.36 -28.51
CA PRO A 188 -3.72 6.13 -27.58
C PRO A 188 -3.32 5.33 -26.34
N VAL A 189 -2.06 5.47 -25.93
CA VAL A 189 -1.53 4.84 -24.72
C VAL A 189 -1.72 5.79 -23.54
N GLN A 190 -2.54 5.37 -22.58
CA GLN A 190 -2.66 6.06 -21.31
C GLN A 190 -1.44 5.77 -20.45
N MET A 191 -0.76 6.81 -19.99
CA MET A 191 0.41 6.70 -19.13
C MET A 191 0.31 7.66 -17.94
N ARG A 192 1.17 7.44 -16.94
CA ARG A 192 1.25 8.32 -15.79
C ARG A 192 2.72 8.65 -15.50
N LEU A 193 3.08 9.92 -15.61
CA LEU A 193 4.40 10.42 -15.24
C LEU A 193 4.43 10.70 -13.75
N ILE A 194 5.30 9.98 -13.03
CA ILE A 194 5.49 10.12 -11.59
C ILE A 194 6.98 10.39 -11.36
N SER A 195 7.32 11.53 -10.75
CA SER A 195 8.71 11.86 -10.42
C SER A 195 8.81 12.63 -9.10
N TYR A 196 9.74 12.19 -8.25
CA TYR A 196 10.04 12.83 -6.96
C TYR A 196 10.59 14.25 -7.17
N ASP A 197 11.59 14.37 -8.04
CA ASP A 197 12.18 15.63 -8.50
C ASP A 197 12.21 15.71 -10.03
N LEU A 198 12.37 16.92 -10.57
CA LEU A 198 12.78 17.08 -11.96
C LEU A 198 14.26 16.68 -12.07
N ARG A 199 14.56 15.80 -13.01
CA ARG A 199 15.91 15.37 -13.33
C ARG A 199 16.49 16.26 -14.44
N GLU A 200 17.80 16.20 -14.59
CA GLU A 200 18.51 16.86 -15.69
C GLU A 200 17.90 16.44 -17.04
N GLY A 201 17.59 17.41 -17.90
CA GLY A 201 16.85 17.22 -19.16
C GLY A 201 15.32 17.23 -19.04
N GLN A 202 14.75 17.51 -17.86
CA GLN A 202 13.31 17.72 -17.63
C GLN A 202 12.94 19.18 -17.37
N ASP A 203 13.73 20.11 -17.89
CA ASP A 203 13.68 21.57 -17.68
C ASP A 203 12.82 22.32 -18.71
N SER A 204 12.02 21.61 -19.52
CA SER A 204 11.12 22.26 -20.46
C SER A 204 10.06 23.08 -19.73
N GLU A 205 9.70 24.25 -20.27
CA GLU A 205 8.65 25.12 -19.70
C GLU A 205 7.34 24.37 -19.49
N THR A 206 7.00 23.46 -20.41
CA THR A 206 5.82 22.59 -20.30
C THR A 206 5.90 21.68 -19.08
N LEU A 207 7.04 21.02 -18.81
CA LEU A 207 7.20 20.18 -17.62
C LEU A 207 7.25 20.99 -16.33
N LEU A 208 7.91 22.15 -16.34
CA LEU A 208 7.95 23.07 -15.21
C LEU A 208 6.55 23.57 -14.82
N SER A 209 5.70 23.87 -15.81
CA SER A 209 4.30 24.24 -15.56
C SER A 209 3.45 23.10 -14.97
N LEU A 210 3.87 21.85 -15.18
CA LEU A 210 3.18 20.66 -14.68
C LEU A 210 3.63 20.27 -13.26
N CYS A 211 4.76 20.79 -12.80
CA CYS A 211 5.25 20.61 -11.44
C CYS A 211 4.34 21.30 -10.43
N ARG A 212 4.16 20.66 -9.28
CA ARG A 212 3.57 21.33 -8.13
C ARG A 212 4.54 22.43 -7.67
N SER A 213 4.04 23.66 -7.46
CA SER A 213 4.73 24.65 -6.62
C SER A 213 5.19 23.96 -5.34
N GLU A 214 6.40 24.26 -4.85
CA GLU A 214 6.86 23.78 -3.55
C GLU A 214 5.73 23.89 -2.52
N GLY A 215 5.50 22.79 -1.81
CA GLY A 215 4.32 22.60 -0.98
C GLY A 215 4.16 23.73 0.02
N GLY A 216 3.19 24.60 -0.23
CA GLY A 216 2.54 25.30 0.87
C GLY A 216 1.93 24.25 1.78
N ALA A 217 2.30 24.25 3.06
CA ALA A 217 1.55 23.53 4.07
C ALA A 217 0.07 23.88 3.88
N ILE A 218 -0.79 22.87 3.84
CA ILE A 218 -2.24 23.08 3.88
C ILE A 218 -2.51 23.79 5.20
N SER A 219 -2.67 25.11 5.16
CA SER A 219 -3.15 25.90 6.27
C SER A 219 -4.59 25.48 6.49
N LEU A 220 -4.82 24.65 7.50
CA LEU A 220 -6.13 24.50 8.10
C LEU A 220 -6.38 25.79 8.88
N SER A 221 -6.97 26.78 8.21
CA SER A 221 -7.71 27.83 8.91
C SER A 221 -8.87 27.14 9.63
N LEU A 222 -8.77 27.13 10.97
CA LEU A 222 -9.82 26.75 11.92
C LEU A 222 -11.15 27.48 11.64
#